data_AF-A0A6G8JJF6-F1
#
_entry.id   AF-A0A6G8JJF6-F1
#
_cell.length_a   1.000
_cell.length_b   1.000
_cell.length_c   1.000
_cell.angle_alpha   90.00
_cell.angle_beta   90.00
_cell.angle_gamma   90.00
#
_symmetry.space_group_name_H-M   'P 1'
#
loop_
_entity.id
_entity.type
_entity.pdbx_description
1 polymer ?
#
loop_
_entity_poly.entity_id
_entity_poly.type
_entity_poly.pdbx_seq_one_letter_code
_entity_poly.pdbx_strand_id
1 'polypeptide(L)'
;MINITDKQIDPTFYQRADGFINIANAHLQNIAPNQVSNAMLFACARFNAYVAASKAEYKQQLVDSREEVINYFIEQYKEMLTANLDEYINNFECYIEGKQAD
;
A
#
# COMPACT_ATOMS: atom_id res chain seq x y z
N MET A 1 -2.64 -20.41 -12.28
CA MET A 1 -2.60 -19.01 -11.82
C MET A 1 -2.33 -19.02 -10.32
N ILE A 2 -1.51 -18.08 -9.83
CA ILE A 2 -1.18 -17.96 -8.42
C ILE A 2 -2.35 -17.31 -7.68
N ASN A 3 -2.87 -17.95 -6.62
CA ASN A 3 -3.98 -17.39 -5.84
C ASN A 3 -3.48 -16.36 -4.81
N ILE A 4 -3.42 -15.08 -5.21
CA ILE A 4 -3.04 -13.95 -4.35
C ILE A 4 -4.23 -13.17 -3.78
N THR A 5 -5.45 -13.49 -4.19
CA THR A 5 -6.66 -12.76 -3.78
C THR A 5 -7.07 -13.15 -2.36
N ASP A 6 -6.96 -12.20 -1.44
CA ASP A 6 -7.56 -12.28 -0.12
C ASP A 6 -8.15 -10.91 0.23
N LYS A 7 -9.49 -10.83 0.23
CA LYS A 7 -10.23 -9.57 0.39
C LYS A 7 -10.75 -9.37 1.82
N GLN A 8 -10.53 -10.33 2.73
CA GLN A 8 -11.02 -10.17 4.10
C GLN A 8 -10.11 -9.25 4.91
N ILE A 9 -10.63 -8.09 5.28
CA ILE A 9 -10.00 -7.21 6.26
C ILE A 9 -10.21 -7.83 7.64
N ASP A 10 -9.15 -8.35 8.24
CA ASP A 10 -9.21 -8.82 9.62
C ASP A 10 -9.17 -7.66 10.62
N PRO A 11 -9.61 -7.85 11.88
CA PRO A 11 -9.70 -6.79 12.87
C PRO A 11 -8.37 -6.07 13.16
N THR A 12 -7.23 -6.71 12.88
CA THR A 12 -5.89 -6.15 13.14
C THR A 12 -5.22 -5.58 11.88
N PHE A 13 -5.92 -5.56 10.74
CA PHE A 13 -5.41 -4.96 9.49
C PHE A 13 -4.90 -3.54 9.68
N TYR A 14 -5.72 -2.66 10.28
CA TYR A 14 -5.36 -1.26 10.50
C TYR A 14 -4.17 -1.13 11.45
N GLN A 15 -4.11 -1.94 12.50
CA GLN A 15 -2.96 -1.95 13.42
C GLN A 15 -1.64 -2.29 12.70
N ARG A 16 -1.68 -3.22 11.74
CA ARG A 16 -0.49 -3.56 10.93
C ARG A 16 -0.14 -2.42 9.96
N ALA A 17 -1.13 -1.81 9.32
CA ALA A 17 -0.93 -0.66 8.45
C ALA A 17 -0.28 0.52 9.21
N ASP A 18 -0.80 0.84 10.39
CA ASP A 18 -0.26 1.88 11.28
C ASP A 18 1.17 1.56 11.72
N GLY A 19 1.48 0.27 11.94
CA GLY A 19 2.84 -0.19 12.19
C GLY A 19 3.83 0.23 11.10
N PHE A 20 3.45 0.11 9.83
CA PHE A 20 4.29 0.56 8.71
C PHE A 20 4.38 2.09 8.62
N ILE A 21 3.30 2.81 8.89
CA ILE A 21 3.28 4.27 8.94
C ILE A 21 4.18 4.80 10.06
N ASN A 22 4.18 4.17 11.23
CA ASN A 22 5.05 4.54 12.35
C ASN A 22 6.54 4.42 11.98
N ILE A 23 6.91 3.37 11.25
CA ILE A 23 8.28 3.21 10.74
C ILE A 23 8.60 4.33 9.73
N ALA A 24 7.69 4.63 8.81
CA ALA A 24 7.87 5.73 7.86
C ALA A 24 8.05 7.08 8.57
N ASN A 25 7.22 7.37 9.57
CA ASN A 25 7.29 8.59 10.37
C ASN A 25 8.62 8.71 11.12
N ALA A 26 9.18 7.60 11.62
CA ALA A 26 10.51 7.63 12.26
C ALA A 26 11.62 8.08 11.30
N HIS A 27 11.53 7.75 10.00
CA HIS A 27 12.50 8.22 9.01
C HIS A 27 12.41 9.72 8.71
N LEU A 28 11.25 10.35 8.92
CA LEU A 28 11.04 11.78 8.65
C LEU A 28 11.87 12.70 9.55
N GLN A 29 12.50 12.17 10.60
CA GLN A 29 13.45 12.91 11.42
C GLN A 29 14.68 13.38 10.62
N ASN A 30 15.08 12.63 9.59
CA ASN A 30 16.33 12.86 8.86
C ASN A 30 16.17 12.84 7.33
N ILE A 31 15.04 12.36 6.82
CA ILE A 31 14.81 12.10 5.39
C ILE A 31 13.55 12.85 4.93
N ALA A 32 13.61 13.45 3.75
CA ALA A 32 12.48 14.21 3.20
C ALA A 32 11.25 13.30 2.95
N PRO A 33 10.02 13.78 3.15
CA PRO A 33 8.80 12.96 3.00
C PRO A 33 8.67 12.23 1.66
N ASN A 34 9.05 12.89 0.56
CA ASN A 34 9.03 12.28 -0.78
C ASN A 34 10.01 11.10 -0.92
N GLN A 35 11.18 11.17 -0.28
CA GLN A 35 12.16 10.09 -0.29
C GLN A 35 11.68 8.90 0.54
N VAL A 36 11.06 9.16 1.71
CA VAL A 36 10.44 8.11 2.52
C VAL A 36 9.27 7.46 1.79
N SER A 37 8.41 8.25 1.13
CA SER A 37 7.29 7.75 0.31
C SER A 37 7.77 6.84 -0.82
N ASN A 38 8.81 7.24 -1.56
CA ASN A 38 9.40 6.41 -2.62
C ASN A 38 9.98 5.10 -2.05
N ALA A 39 10.63 5.15 -0.89
CA ALA A 39 11.14 3.96 -0.21
C ALA A 39 10.01 3.01 0.21
N MET A 40 8.88 3.54 0.71
CA MET A 40 7.70 2.75 1.04
C MET A 40 7.10 2.06 -0.19
N LEU A 41 6.96 2.78 -1.32
CA LEU A 41 6.49 2.19 -2.58
C LEU A 41 7.36 1.01 -3.00
N PHE A 42 8.69 1.19 -2.96
CA PHE A 42 9.63 0.14 -3.30
C PHE A 42 9.59 -1.05 -2.33
N ALA A 43 9.46 -0.77 -1.02
CA ALA A 43 9.33 -1.81 0.01
C ALA A 43 8.06 -2.65 -0.19
N CYS A 44 6.92 -1.99 -0.45
CA CYS A 44 5.65 -2.63 -0.76
C CYS A 44 5.77 -3.53 -2.01
N ALA A 45 6.36 -3.02 -3.09
CA ALA A 45 6.57 -3.79 -4.32
C ALA A 45 7.43 -5.05 -4.08
N ARG A 46 8.51 -4.95 -3.32
CA ARG A 46 9.38 -6.10 -2.99
C ARG A 46 8.65 -7.14 -2.15
N PHE A 47 7.89 -6.69 -1.15
CA PHE A 47 7.13 -7.59 -0.29
C PHE A 47 6.03 -8.31 -1.09
N ASN A 48 5.28 -7.59 -1.91
CA ASN A 48 4.23 -8.17 -2.75
C ASN A 48 4.79 -9.15 -3.78
N ALA A 49 5.95 -8.85 -4.37
CA ALA A 49 6.65 -9.78 -5.26
C ALA A 49 7.06 -11.07 -4.53
N TYR A 50 7.52 -10.97 -3.29
CA TYR A 50 7.80 -12.14 -2.44
C TYR A 50 6.53 -12.94 -2.14
N VAL A 51 5.42 -12.29 -1.78
CA VAL A 51 4.14 -12.95 -1.51
C VAL A 51 3.62 -13.72 -2.72
N ALA A 52 3.73 -13.16 -3.93
CA ALA A 52 3.38 -13.87 -5.15
C ALA A 52 4.32 -15.05 -5.41
N ALA A 53 5.63 -14.83 -5.30
CA ALA A 53 6.62 -15.87 -5.51
C ALA A 53 6.50 -17.04 -4.51
N SER A 54 6.18 -16.77 -3.24
CA SER A 54 6.03 -17.80 -2.21
C SER A 54 4.80 -18.70 -2.41
N LYS A 55 3.84 -18.24 -3.21
CA LYS A 55 2.64 -19.00 -3.61
C LYS A 55 2.80 -19.73 -4.94
N ALA A 56 3.92 -19.55 -5.64
CA ALA A 56 4.21 -20.29 -6.86
C ALA A 56 4.76 -21.68 -6.51
N GLU A 57 4.22 -22.73 -7.13
CA GLU A 57 4.70 -24.10 -7.01
C GLU A 57 6.02 -24.31 -7.76
N TYR A 58 6.22 -23.60 -8.87
CA TYR A 58 7.41 -23.66 -9.71
C TYR A 58 7.62 -22.37 -10.50
N LYS A 59 8.84 -22.17 -10.98
CA LYS A 59 9.26 -20.94 -11.69
C LYS A 59 8.33 -20.56 -12.85
N GLN A 60 7.94 -21.52 -13.69
CA GLN A 60 7.13 -21.24 -14.88
C GLN A 60 5.74 -20.70 -14.50
N GLN A 61 5.13 -21.18 -13.41
CA GLN A 61 3.86 -20.66 -12.93
C GLN A 61 3.95 -19.16 -12.56
N LEU A 62 5.06 -18.74 -11.94
CA LEU A 62 5.32 -17.33 -11.62
C LEU A 62 5.55 -16.49 -12.87
N VAL A 63 6.25 -17.03 -13.87
CA VAL A 63 6.43 -16.37 -15.18
C VAL A 63 5.07 -16.16 -15.85
N ASP A 64 4.26 -17.21 -15.93
CA ASP A 64 2.95 -17.17 -16.60
C ASP A 64 1.95 -16.28 -15.87
N SER A 65 2.06 -16.16 -14.55
CA SER A 65 1.17 -15.33 -13.72
C SER A 65 1.69 -13.91 -13.49
N ARG A 66 2.84 -13.51 -14.06
CA ARG A 66 3.52 -12.24 -13.75
C ARG A 66 2.63 -11.02 -13.97
N GLU A 67 2.02 -10.90 -15.14
CA GLU A 67 1.18 -9.75 -15.49
C GLU A 67 -0.08 -9.68 -14.63
N GLU A 68 -0.72 -10.82 -14.37
CA GLU A 68 -1.89 -10.92 -13.51
C GLU A 68 -1.57 -10.45 -12.07
N VAL A 69 -0.43 -10.89 -11.53
CA VAL A 69 0.06 -10.46 -10.21
C VAL A 69 0.29 -8.94 -10.17
N ILE A 70 0.92 -8.38 -11.20
CA ILE A 70 1.18 -6.94 -11.29
C ILE A 70 -0.14 -6.16 -11.33
N ASN A 71 -1.07 -6.56 -12.18
CA ASN A 71 -2.35 -5.89 -12.34
C ASN A 71 -3.15 -5.90 -11.04
N TYR A 72 -3.21 -7.05 -10.37
CA TYR A 72 -3.89 -7.17 -9.08
C TYR A 72 -3.35 -6.17 -8.06
N PHE A 73 -2.04 -6.11 -7.83
CA PHE A 73 -1.48 -5.20 -6.83
C PHE A 73 -1.63 -3.72 -7.21
N ILE A 74 -1.55 -3.39 -8.51
CA ILE A 74 -1.79 -2.02 -8.99
C ILE A 74 -3.25 -1.61 -8.76
N GLU A 75 -4.21 -2.47 -9.07
CA GLU A 75 -5.64 -2.22 -8.85
C GLU A 75 -5.94 -2.01 -7.37
N GLN A 76 -5.46 -2.91 -6.50
CA GLN A 76 -5.63 -2.77 -5.05
C GLN A 76 -5.03 -1.47 -4.51
N TYR A 77 -3.80 -1.12 -4.94
CA TYR A 77 -3.17 0.14 -4.52
C TYR A 77 -3.93 1.37 -5.02
N LYS A 78 -4.41 1.33 -6.28
CA LYS A 78 -5.20 2.40 -6.87
C LYS A 78 -6.49 2.64 -6.09
N GLU A 79 -7.22 1.59 -5.73
CA GLU A 79 -8.45 1.70 -4.93
C GLU A 79 -8.17 2.35 -3.58
N MET A 80 -7.16 1.86 -2.85
CA MET A 80 -6.78 2.41 -1.53
C MET A 80 -6.31 3.86 -1.62
N LEU A 81 -5.45 4.19 -2.59
CA LEU A 81 -4.95 5.55 -2.79
C LEU A 81 -6.08 6.50 -3.16
N THR A 82 -7.00 6.08 -4.03
CA THR A 82 -8.17 6.88 -4.43
C THR A 82 -9.03 7.21 -3.22
N ALA A 83 -9.40 6.21 -2.41
CA ALA A 83 -10.21 6.42 -1.22
C ALA A 83 -9.55 7.39 -0.21
N ASN A 84 -8.23 7.28 -0.01
CA ASN A 84 -7.50 8.18 0.88
C ASN A 84 -7.42 9.61 0.31
N LEU A 85 -7.17 9.76 -1.00
CA LEU A 85 -7.15 11.07 -1.63
C LEU A 85 -8.52 11.74 -1.58
N ASP A 86 -9.59 10.99 -1.85
CA ASP A 86 -10.97 11.49 -1.76
C ASP A 86 -11.30 11.98 -0.34
N GLU A 87 -10.82 11.27 0.70
CA GLU A 87 -10.94 11.71 2.09
C GLU A 87 -10.22 13.05 2.35
N TYR A 88 -9.00 13.23 1.83
CA TYR A 88 -8.28 14.51 1.93
C TYR A 88 -8.96 15.62 1.12
N ILE A 89 -9.51 15.31 -0.05
CA ILE A 89 -10.21 16.28 -0.90
C ILE A 89 -11.48 16.76 -0.20
N ASN A 90 -12.27 15.84 0.36
CA ASN A 90 -13.54 16.15 1.02
C ASN A 90 -13.37 16.93 2.33
N ASN A 91 -12.21 16.80 2.99
CA ASN A 91 -11.91 17.42 4.28
C ASN A 91 -10.74 18.41 4.20
N PHE A 92 -10.43 18.93 3.02
CA PHE A 92 -9.20 19.70 2.77
C PHE A 92 -9.11 20.93 3.68
N GLU A 93 -10.20 21.70 3.81
CA GLU A 93 -10.21 22.90 4.65
C GLU A 93 -9.99 22.58 6.13
N CYS A 94 -10.52 21.46 6.61
CA CYS A 94 -10.38 21.01 7.99
C CYS A 94 -8.96 20.49 8.28
N TYR A 95 -8.41 19.66 7.40
CA TYR A 95 -7.13 18.97 7.62
C TYR A 95 -5.92 19.83 7.27
N ILE A 96 -6.01 20.69 6.26
CA ILE A 96 -4.88 21.43 5.70
C ILE A 96 -4.97 22.93 5.97
N GLU A 97 -6.15 23.54 5.82
CA GLU A 97 -6.31 24.99 6.05
C GLU A 97 -6.56 25.36 7.52
N GLY A 98 -6.82 24.37 8.39
CA GLY A 98 -7.03 24.58 9.83
C GLY A 98 -8.36 25.27 10.17
N LYS A 99 -9.34 25.27 9.27
CA LYS A 99 -10.69 25.77 9.55
C LYS A 99 -11.43 24.71 10.36
N GLN A 100 -11.85 25.03 11.58
CA GLN A 100 -12.77 24.15 12.32
C GLN A 100 -14.10 24.09 11.56
N ALA A 101 -14.66 22.88 11.43
CA ALA A 101 -16.03 22.72 10.97
C ALA A 101 -16.96 23.45 11.94
N ASP A 102 -17.77 24.38 11.41
CA ASP A 102 -18.79 25.11 12.17
C ASP A 102 -19.87 24.17 12.75
#